data_AF-A0A1H7LS16-F1
#
_entry.id   AF-A0A1H7LS16-F1
#
_cell.length_a   1.000
_cell.length_b   1.000
_cell.length_c   1.000
_cell.angle_alpha   90.00
_cell.angle_beta   90.00
_cell.angle_gamma   90.00
#
_symmetry.space_group_name_H-M   'P 1'
#
loop_
_entity.id
_entity.type
_entity.pdbx_description
1 polymer ?
#
loop_
_entity_poly.entity_id
_entity_poly.type
_entity_poly.pdbx_seq_one_letter_code
_entity_poly.pdbx_strand_id
1 'polypeptide(L)' 'MPTGIMLMEPLYGQDLITRIKEGDGSAFETLYQQNWQQLYVFAVKRLDDEEEAKDVVQEVFINLWAKRHNI' A
#
# COMPACT_ATOMS: atom_id res chain seq x y z
N MET A 1 -21.11 5.86 28.69
CA MET A 1 -21.45 4.83 27.69
C MET A 1 -22.01 5.51 26.45
N PRO A 2 -21.62 5.09 25.24
CA PRO A 2 -20.90 5.98 24.33
C PRO A 2 -21.70 6.26 23.05
N THR A 3 -21.63 7.49 22.56
CA THR A 3 -21.64 7.70 21.11
C THR A 3 -20.23 8.14 20.76
N GLY A 4 -19.34 7.15 20.78
CA GLY A 4 -17.99 7.28 20.25
C GLY A 4 -18.12 7.49 18.76
N ILE A 5 -18.36 8.74 18.36
CA ILE A 5 -17.87 9.23 17.07
C ILE A 5 -16.36 9.16 17.23
N MET A 6 -15.83 7.96 16.95
CA MET A 6 -14.45 7.72 16.65
C MET A 6 -14.19 8.63 15.46
N LEU A 7 -13.66 9.82 15.76
CA LEU A 7 -13.11 10.71 14.77
C LEU A 7 -12.18 9.81 13.96
N MET A 8 -12.61 9.50 12.73
CA MET A 8 -11.73 8.96 11.72
C MET A 8 -10.77 10.12 11.46
N GLU A 9 -9.77 10.25 12.34
CA GLU A 9 -8.69 11.18 12.17
C GLU A 9 -8.16 10.96 10.75
N PRO A 10 -8.02 12.02 9.94
CA PRO A 10 -7.38 11.86 8.64
C PRO A 10 -6.00 11.31 8.94
N LEU A 11 -5.79 10.02 8.62
CA LEU A 11 -4.54 9.31 8.81
C LEU A 11 -3.46 10.09 8.06
N TYR A 12 -2.81 11.00 8.76
CA TYR A 12 -1.67 11.75 8.28
C TYR A 12 -0.66 10.69 7.85
N GLY A 13 -0.08 10.80 6.65
CA GLY A 13 0.69 9.70 6.02
C GLY A 13 1.83 9.09 6.88
N GLN A 14 2.22 9.74 7.98
CA GLN A 14 3.14 9.21 8.99
C GLN A 14 2.54 8.07 9.83
N ASP A 15 1.25 8.13 10.16
CA ASP A 15 0.55 7.06 10.88
C ASP A 15 0.35 5.81 10.01
N LEU A 16 0.13 5.99 8.70
CA LEU A 16 -0.06 4.87 7.78
C LEU A 16 1.21 4.01 7.66
N ILE A 17 2.36 4.66 7.46
CA ILE A 17 3.66 3.98 7.40
C ILE A 17 3.96 3.26 8.72
N THR A 18 3.69 3.91 9.86
CA THR A 18 3.90 3.32 11.19
C THR A 18 3.03 2.09 11.41
N ARG A 19 1.74 2.16 11.06
CA ARG A 19 0.83 1.02 11.12
C ARG A 19 1.26 -0.11 10.20
N ILE A 20 1.77 0.19 9.00
CA ILE A 20 2.35 -0.82 8.10
C ILE A 20 3.57 -1.49 8.75
N LYS A 21 4.45 -0.74 9.42
CA LYS A 21 5.59 -1.31 10.16
C LYS A 21 5.13 -2.26 11.27
N GLU A 22 4.05 -1.93 11.95
CA GLU A 22 3.43 -2.74 13.00
C GLU A 22 2.66 -3.96 12.45
N GLY A 23 2.55 -4.10 11.13
CA GLY A 23 1.87 -5.23 10.48
C GLY A 23 0.37 -5.05 10.31
N ASP A 24 -0.13 -3.82 10.33
CA ASP A 24 -1.52 -3.49 10.03
C ASP A 24 -1.80 -3.70 8.53
N GLY A 25 -2.54 -4.77 8.22
CA GLY A 25 -2.94 -5.10 6.85
C GLY A 25 -3.87 -4.09 6.21
N SER A 26 -4.71 -3.40 6.99
CA SER A 26 -5.65 -2.39 6.46
C SER A 26 -4.91 -1.12 6.04
N ALA A 27 -3.86 -0.76 6.77
CA ALA A 27 -2.98 0.34 6.38
C ALA A 27 -2.23 0.02 5.07
N PHE A 28 -1.77 -1.22 4.92
CA PHE A 28 -1.12 -1.68 3.69
C PHE A 28 -2.10 -1.77 2.51
N GLU A 29 -3.32 -2.25 2.73
CA GLU A 29 -4.37 -2.27 1.70
C GLU A 29 -4.69 -0.86 1.21
N THR A 30 -4.77 0.11 2.11
CA THR A 30 -4.97 1.52 1.76
C THR A 30 -3.83 2.04 0.87
N LEU A 31 -2.58 1.75 1.24
CA LEU A 31 -1.40 2.11 0.45
C LEU A 31 -1.39 1.41 -0.91
N TYR A 32 -1.77 0.14 -0.95
CA TYR A 32 -1.91 -0.63 -2.19
C TYR A 32 -2.94 0.00 -3.12
N GLN A 33 -4.15 0.28 -2.64
CA GLN A 33 -5.21 0.88 -3.47
C GLN A 33 -4.82 2.25 -4.03
N GLN A 34 -4.09 3.06 -3.26
CA GLN A 34 -3.65 4.39 -3.69
C GLN A 34 -2.54 4.36 -4.76
N ASN A 35 -1.65 3.35 -4.71
CA ASN A 35 -0.44 3.32 -5.53
C ASN A 35 -0.47 2.27 -6.64
N TRP A 36 -1.26 1.21 -6.51
CA TRP A 36 -1.35 0.11 -7.48
C TRP A 36 -1.60 0.61 -8.89
N GLN A 37 -2.62 1.46 -9.10
CA GLN A 37 -3.01 1.89 -10.43
C GLN A 37 -1.91 2.71 -11.11
N GLN A 38 -1.20 3.55 -10.36
CA GLN A 38 -0.11 4.38 -10.89
C GLN A 38 1.11 3.53 -11.23
N LEU A 39 1.47 2.58 -10.35
CA LEU A 39 2.58 1.64 -10.56
C LEU A 39 2.28 0.69 -11.72
N TYR A 40 1.06 0.20 -11.84
CA TYR A 40 0.61 -0.64 -12.94
C TYR A 40 0.70 0.08 -14.28
N VAL A 41 0.15 1.29 -14.38
CA VAL A 41 0.25 2.08 -15.62
C VAL A 41 1.71 2.39 -15.97
N PHE A 42 2.56 2.65 -14.97
CA PHE A 42 3.98 2.86 -15.20
C PHE A 42 4.68 1.58 -15.69
N ALA A 43 4.41 0.43 -15.08
CA ALA A 43 4.99 -0.85 -15.43
C ALA A 43 4.56 -1.30 -16.84
N VAL A 44 3.27 -1.23 -17.16
CA VAL A 44 2.75 -1.56 -18.50
C VAL A 44 3.40 -0.67 -19.55
N LYS A 45 3.52 0.65 -19.31
CA LYS A 45 4.21 1.57 -20.23
C LYS A 45 5.70 1.26 -20.42
N ARG A 46 6.32 0.57 -19.46
CA ARG A 46 7.76 0.27 -19.46
C ARG A 46 8.07 -1.08 -20.09
N LEU A 47 7.22 -2.08 -19.82
CA LEU A 47 7.40 -3.47 -20.20
C LEU A 47 6.65 -3.84 -21.48
N ASP A 48 5.62 -3.06 -21.86
CA ASP A 48 4.72 -3.33 -22.99
C ASP A 48 4.00 -4.69 -22.89
N ASP A 49 3.99 -5.29 -21.70
CA ASP A 49 3.35 -6.56 -21.38
C ASP A 49 2.54 -6.39 -20.09
N GLU A 50 1.24 -6.70 -20.15
CA GLU A 50 0.33 -6.54 -19.01
C GLU A 50 0.52 -7.62 -17.93
N GLU A 51 0.91 -8.83 -18.29
CA GLU A 51 1.15 -9.91 -17.33
C GLU A 51 2.46 -9.66 -16.59
N GLU A 52 3.53 -9.35 -17.32
CA GLU A 52 4.82 -9.01 -16.72
C GLU A 52 4.71 -7.76 -15.83
N ALA A 53 3.91 -6.77 -16.24
CA ALA A 53 3.64 -5.59 -15.42
C ALA A 53 2.88 -5.92 -14.14
N LYS A 54 1.90 -6.82 -14.16
CA LYS A 54 1.20 -7.26 -12.93
C LYS A 54 2.16 -7.97 -11.99
N ASP A 55 2.96 -8.89 -12.51
CA ASP A 55 3.92 -9.66 -11.72
C ASP A 55 4.93 -8.73 -11.04
N VAL A 56 5.51 -7.77 -11.78
CA VAL A 56 6.45 -6.80 -11.23
C VAL A 56 5.81 -5.94 -10.13
N VAL A 57 4.62 -5.41 -10.36
CA VAL A 57 3.92 -4.59 -9.36
C VAL A 57 3.60 -5.43 -8.11
N GLN A 58 3.16 -6.67 -8.32
CA GLN A 58 2.87 -7.60 -7.23
C GLN A 58 4.13 -7.94 -6.42
N GLU A 59 5.26 -8.22 -7.07
CA GLU A 59 6.55 -8.42 -6.40
C GLU A 59 7.01 -7.20 -5.62
N VAL A 60 6.80 -5.99 -6.14
CA VAL A 60 7.13 -4.74 -5.43
C VAL A 60 6.34 -4.64 -4.13
N PHE A 61 5.03 -4.89 -4.17
CA PHE A 61 4.20 -4.84 -2.97
C PHE A 61 4.52 -5.98 -1.99
N ILE A 62 4.78 -7.20 -2.47
CA ILE A 62 5.21 -8.32 -1.62
C ILE A 62 6.53 -7.98 -0.92
N ASN A 63 7.50 -7.45 -1.66
CA ASN A 63 8.79 -7.03 -1.11
C ASN A 63 8.63 -5.88 -0.11
N LEU A 64 7.75 -4.92 -0.39
CA LEU A 64 7.43 -3.82 0.52
C LEU A 64 6.85 -4.34 1.85
N TRP A 65 5.90 -5.28 1.78
CA TRP A 65 5.33 -5.91 2.97
C TRP A 65 6.34 -6.77 3.73
N ALA A 66 7.19 -7.52 3.03
CA ALA A 66 8.25 -8.32 3.63
C ALA A 66 9.27 -7.45 4.37
N LYS A 67 9.64 -6.31 3.77
CA LYS A 67 10.58 -5.32 4.32
C LYS A 67 9.92 -4.28 5.21
N ARG A 68 8.64 -4.45 5.57
CA ARG A 68 7.86 -3.43 6.29
C ARG A 68 8.50 -2.95 7.58
N HIS A 69 9.28 -3.77 8.28
CA HIS A 69 9.95 -3.37 9.51
C HIS A 69 11.19 -2.49 9.31
N ASN A 70 11.64 -2.31 8.07
CA ASN A 70 12.88 -1.61 7.70
C ASN A 70 12.67 -0.46 6.70
N ILE A 71 11.41 -0.13 6.39
CA ILE A 71 11.02 1.15 5.78
C ILE A 71 10.86 2.21 6.87
#